data_AF-A0A7K6P296-F1
#
_entry.id   AF-A0A7K6P296-F1
#
_cell.length_a   1.000
_cell.length_b   1.000
_cell.length_c   1.000
_cell.angle_alpha   90.00
_cell.angle_beta   90.00
_cell.angle_gamma   90.00
#
_symmetry.space_group_name_H-M   'P 1'
#
loop_
_entity.id
_entity.type
_entity.pdbx_description
1 polymer ?
#
loop_
_entity_poly.entity_id
_entity_poly.type
_entity_poly.pdbx_seq_one_letter_code
_entity_poly.pdbx_strand_id
1 'polypeptide(L)'
;MAEAAANLTWPLPPVLCPLANYVFYSSIYISSLFLAALSVERYLGVVFPHHYNARRRPCRVVAATVVLWFLACSLCSVVIVAQYHGGND
;
A
#
# COMPACT_ATOMS: atom_id res chain seq x y z
N MET A 1 3.55 14.49 13.27
CA MET A 1 4.13 15.21 14.43
C MET A 1 5.47 15.89 14.10
N ALA A 2 5.91 15.95 12.82
CA ALA A 2 7.01 16.81 12.39
C ALA A 2 6.50 18.16 11.83
N GLU A 3 5.31 18.16 11.22
CA GLU A 3 4.71 19.34 10.54
C GLU A 3 4.38 20.50 11.47
N ALA A 4 4.06 20.21 12.74
CA ALA A 4 3.65 21.20 13.74
C ALA A 4 4.85 21.91 14.40
N ALA A 5 6.04 21.31 14.36
CA ALA A 5 7.26 21.91 14.90
C ALA A 5 7.97 22.82 13.88
N ALA A 6 7.64 22.69 12.59
CA ALA A 6 8.26 23.41 11.49
C ALA A 6 7.37 24.53 10.91
N ASN A 7 6.47 25.15 11.68
CA ASN A 7 5.68 26.30 11.22
C ASN A 7 4.91 26.05 9.90
N LEU A 8 4.44 24.82 9.67
CA LEU A 8 3.82 24.35 8.41
C LEU A 8 4.73 24.40 7.16
N THR A 9 6.03 24.68 7.30
CA THR A 9 6.98 24.65 6.20
C THR A 9 7.61 23.26 6.11
N TRP A 10 7.40 22.59 4.98
CA TRP A 10 7.96 21.26 4.73
C TRP A 10 9.47 21.39 4.45
N PRO A 11 10.38 20.88 5.31
CA PRO A 11 11.82 21.07 5.16
C PRO A 11 12.45 20.16 4.09
N LEU A 12 11.65 19.22 3.57
CA LEU A 12 12.03 18.22 2.59
C LEU A 12 11.75 18.75 1.17
N PRO A 13 12.45 18.28 0.13
CA PRO A 13 12.24 18.75 -1.24
C PRO A 13 10.76 18.82 -1.62
N PRO A 14 10.35 19.82 -2.42
CA PRO A 14 8.94 20.07 -2.74
C PRO A 14 8.24 18.86 -3.38
N VAL A 15 9.01 17.97 -4.02
CA VAL A 15 8.52 16.72 -4.63
C VAL A 15 8.19 15.62 -3.61
N LEU A 16 8.74 15.65 -2.40
CA LEU A 16 8.45 14.65 -1.37
C LEU A 16 7.12 14.90 -0.65
N CYS A 17 6.60 16.12 -0.66
CA CYS A 17 5.30 16.44 -0.07
C CYS A 17 4.13 15.71 -0.75
N PRO A 18 3.91 15.82 -2.08
CA PRO A 18 2.85 15.07 -2.75
C PRO A 18 3.10 13.56 -2.76
N LEU A 19 4.38 13.14 -2.78
CA LEU A 19 4.75 11.74 -2.70
C LEU A 19 4.33 11.10 -1.36
N ALA A 20 4.69 11.72 -0.24
CA ALA A 20 4.34 11.21 1.08
C ALA A 20 2.81 11.09 1.23
N ASN A 21 2.08 12.08 0.73
CA ASN A 21 0.63 12.10 0.70
C ASN A 21 0.05 10.91 -0.11
N TYR A 22 0.55 10.69 -1.32
CA TYR A 22 0.16 9.57 -2.18
C TYR A 22 0.42 8.21 -1.54
N VAL A 23 1.59 8.02 -0.91
CA VAL A 23 1.96 6.79 -0.20
C VAL A 23 1.01 6.52 0.96
N PHE A 24 0.70 7.54 1.75
CA PHE A 24 -0.23 7.42 2.88
C PHE A 24 -1.62 6.97 2.43
N TYR A 25 -2.21 7.66 1.45
CA TYR A 25 -3.54 7.30 0.96
C TYR A 25 -3.55 5.92 0.31
N SER A 26 -2.57 5.60 -0.53
CA SER A 26 -2.47 4.29 -1.17
C SER A 26 -2.38 3.16 -0.15
N SER A 27 -1.57 3.32 0.90
CA SER A 27 -1.42 2.32 1.96
C SER A 27 -2.73 2.08 2.74
N ILE A 28 -3.48 3.15 3.01
CA ILE A 28 -4.80 3.06 3.68
C ILE A 28 -5.79 2.29 2.81
N TYR A 29 -5.91 2.64 1.53
CA TYR A 29 -6.82 1.96 0.60
C TYR A 29 -6.46 0.48 0.44
N ILE A 30 -5.18 0.18 0.29
CA ILE A 30 -4.68 -1.19 0.14
C ILE A 30 -4.98 -2.03 1.38
N SER A 31 -4.71 -1.50 2.57
CA SER A 31 -5.02 -2.18 3.83
C SER A 31 -6.52 -2.43 3.96
N SER A 32 -7.34 -1.46 3.58
CA SER A 32 -8.81 -1.57 3.64
C SER A 32 -9.34 -2.63 2.68
N LEU A 33 -8.84 -2.66 1.44
CA LEU A 33 -9.18 -3.68 0.44
C LEU A 33 -8.70 -5.06 0.86
N PHE A 34 -7.52 -5.16 1.46
CA PHE A 34 -6.99 -6.41 1.99
C PHE A 34 -7.86 -6.94 3.13
N LEU A 35 -8.27 -6.08 4.07
CA LEU A 35 -9.20 -6.44 5.15
C LEU A 35 -10.58 -6.86 4.61
N ALA A 36 -11.09 -6.18 3.58
CA ALA A 36 -12.33 -6.57 2.92
C ALA A 36 -12.21 -7.94 2.22
N ALA A 37 -11.11 -8.21 1.54
CA ALA A 37 -10.84 -9.53 0.96
C ALA A 37 -10.79 -10.62 2.06
N LEU A 38 -10.08 -10.36 3.16
CA LEU A 38 -9.99 -11.27 4.30
C LEU A 38 -11.36 -11.56 4.94
N SER A 39 -12.25 -10.57 5.03
CA SER A 39 -13.58 -10.75 5.59
C SER A 39 -14.46 -11.64 4.70
N VAL A 40 -14.42 -11.41 3.39
CA VAL A 40 -15.11 -12.27 2.40
C VAL A 40 -14.58 -13.69 2.43
N GLU A 41 -13.27 -13.87 2.63
CA GLU A 41 -12.70 -15.21 2.77
C GLU A 41 -13.16 -15.95 4.02
N ARG A 42 -13.23 -15.24 5.16
CA ARG A 42 -13.77 -15.81 6.40
C ARG A 42 -15.24 -16.19 6.24
N TYR A 43 -16.01 -15.33 5.59
CA TYR A 43 -17.42 -15.60 5.29
C TYR A 43 -17.60 -16.86 4.43
N LEU A 44 -16.86 -16.96 3.33
CA LEU A 44 -16.93 -18.12 2.43
C LEU A 44 -16.42 -19.41 3.09
N GLY A 45 -15.44 -19.33 3.99
CA GLY A 45 -14.96 -20.48 4.77
C GLY A 45 -16.00 -21.02 5.77
N VAL A 46 -16.87 -20.15 6.30
CA VAL A 46 -17.97 -20.54 7.20
C VAL A 46 -19.14 -21.12 6.41
N VAL A 47 -19.50 -20.51 5.28
CA VAL A 47 -20.65 -20.94 4.46
C VAL A 47 -20.37 -22.23 3.68
N PHE A 48 -19.12 -22.50 3.27
CA PHE A 48 -18.77 -23.67 2.46
C PHE A 48 -17.66 -24.54 3.08
N PRO A 49 -17.98 -25.34 4.13
CA PRO A 49 -16.99 -26.10 4.90
C PRO A 49 -16.40 -27.32 4.15
N HIS A 50 -17.04 -27.85 3.11
CA HIS A 50 -16.74 -29.20 2.61
C HIS A 50 -15.79 -29.31 1.38
N HIS A 51 -15.60 -28.26 0.57
CA HIS A 51 -14.81 -28.38 -0.68
C HIS A 51 -13.59 -27.46 -0.80
N TYR A 52 -13.31 -26.60 0.20
CA TYR A 52 -12.45 -25.43 -0.01
C TYR A 52 -11.26 -25.28 0.94
N ASN A 53 -10.93 -26.31 1.73
CA ASN A 53 -10.01 -26.17 2.87
C ASN A 53 -8.51 -26.07 2.47
N ALA A 54 -8.11 -26.52 1.27
CA ALA A 54 -6.70 -26.52 0.85
C ALA A 54 -6.28 -25.30 0.00
N ARG A 55 -7.21 -24.64 -0.70
CA ARG A 55 -6.89 -23.69 -1.79
C ARG A 55 -6.96 -22.21 -1.42
N ARG A 56 -7.50 -21.83 -0.25
CA ARG A 56 -7.59 -20.42 0.19
C ARG A 56 -6.38 -19.89 0.94
N ARG A 57 -5.66 -20.74 1.68
CA ARG A 57 -4.36 -20.35 2.29
C ARG A 57 -3.37 -19.81 1.25
N PRO A 58 -3.17 -20.44 0.07
CA PRO A 58 -2.31 -19.88 -0.96
C PRO A 58 -2.90 -18.59 -1.55
N CYS A 59 -4.22 -18.46 -1.75
CA CYS A 59 -4.81 -17.21 -2.27
C CYS A 59 -4.53 -16.00 -1.38
N ARG A 60 -4.61 -16.14 -0.05
CA ARG A 60 -4.23 -15.06 0.88
C ARG A 60 -2.78 -14.64 0.78
N VAL A 61 -1.90 -15.63 0.81
CA VAL A 61 -0.45 -15.38 0.77
C VAL A 61 -0.09 -14.77 -0.57
N VAL A 62 -0.62 -15.32 -1.67
CA VAL A 62 -0.45 -14.78 -3.02
C VAL A 62 -1.01 -13.36 -3.13
N ALA A 63 -2.21 -13.08 -2.63
CA ALA A 63 -2.77 -11.72 -2.67
C ALA A 63 -1.94 -10.73 -1.86
N ALA A 64 -1.53 -11.09 -0.64
CA ALA A 64 -0.66 -10.25 0.18
C ALA A 64 0.68 -9.99 -0.48
N THR A 65 1.32 -11.04 -1.03
CA THR A 65 2.60 -10.94 -1.74
C THR A 65 2.47 -10.11 -3.00
N VAL A 66 1.41 -10.30 -3.81
CA VAL A 66 1.17 -9.52 -5.03
C VAL A 66 0.94 -8.05 -4.69
N VAL A 67 0.14 -7.75 -3.67
CA VAL A 67 -0.11 -6.37 -3.21
C VAL A 67 1.17 -5.72 -2.70
N LEU A 68 1.94 -6.43 -1.86
CA LEU A 68 3.24 -5.93 -1.37
C LEU A 68 4.22 -5.71 -2.52
N TRP A 69 4.24 -6.58 -3.52
CA TRP A 69 5.10 -6.46 -4.68
C TRP A 69 4.73 -5.23 -5.53
N PHE A 70 3.44 -5.03 -5.84
CA PHE A 70 2.97 -3.85 -6.56
C PHE A 70 3.24 -2.55 -5.79
N LEU A 71 3.04 -2.55 -4.47
CA LEU A 71 3.36 -1.41 -3.62
C LEU A 71 4.85 -1.10 -3.65
N ALA A 72 5.70 -2.12 -3.52
CA ALA A 72 7.16 -1.95 -3.59
C ALA A 72 7.57 -1.39 -4.96
N CYS A 73 7.07 -1.95 -6.07
CA CYS A 73 7.34 -1.42 -7.41
C CYS A 73 6.86 0.02 -7.59
N SER A 74 5.67 0.36 -7.09
CA SER A 74 5.12 1.72 -7.15
C SER A 74 5.98 2.69 -6.35
N LEU A 75 6.33 2.34 -5.11
CA LEU A 75 7.20 3.15 -4.25
C LEU A 75 8.58 3.36 -4.89
N CYS A 76 9.21 2.29 -5.38
CA CYS A 76 10.51 2.37 -6.03
C CYS A 76 10.45 3.22 -7.31
N SER A 77 9.43 3.03 -8.14
CA SER A 77 9.22 3.81 -9.37
C SER A 77 9.05 5.29 -9.07
N VAL A 78 8.19 5.64 -8.12
CA VAL A 78 7.94 7.04 -7.78
C VAL A 78 9.16 7.69 -7.13
N VAL A 79 9.91 6.97 -6.30
CA VAL A 79 11.18 7.48 -5.75
C VAL A 79 12.19 7.76 -6.88
N ILE A 80 12.33 6.87 -7.86
CA ILE A 80 13.25 7.09 -9.00
C ILE A 80 12.81 8.31 -9.82
N VAL A 81 11.52 8.41 -10.16
CA VAL A 81 10.99 9.55 -10.91
C VAL A 81 11.17 10.85 -10.12
N ALA A 82 10.90 10.85 -8.82
CA ALA A 82 11.06 12.03 -7.98
C ALA A 82 12.54 12.47 -7.87
N GLN A 83 13.49 11.53 -7.76
CA GLN A 83 14.92 11.83 -7.75
C GLN A 83 15.39 12.36 -9.12
N TYR A 84 14.88 11.78 -10.22
CA TYR A 84 15.24 12.21 -11.57
C TYR A 84 14.72 13.62 -11.89
N HIS A 85 13.51 13.94 -11.46
CA HIS A 85 12.92 15.27 -11.64
C HIS A 85 13.53 16.33 -10.73
N GLY A 86 13.99 15.94 -9.53
CA GLY A 86 14.65 16.85 -8.58
C GLY A 86 16.14 17.10 -8.85
N GLY A 87 16.77 16.33 -9.74
CA GLY A 87 18.17 16.53 -10.16
C GLY A 87 18.33 17.39 -11.42
N ASN A 88 17.23 17.80 -12.07
CA ASN A 88 17.23 18.60 -13.29
C ASN A 88 16.83 20.08 -13.06
N ASP A 89 16.71 20.51 -11.81
CA ASP A 89 16.51 21.91 -11.42
C ASP A 89 17.71 22.42 -10.60
#